data_AF-A0A355G952-F1
#
_entry.id   AF-A0A355G952-F1
#
_cell.length_a   1.000
_cell.length_b   1.000
_cell.length_c   1.000
_cell.angle_alpha   90.00
_cell.angle_beta   90.00
_cell.angle_gamma   90.00
#
_symmetry.space_group_name_H-M   'P 1'
#
loop_
_entity.id
_entity.type
_entity.pdbx_description
1 polymer ?
#
loop_
_entity_poly.entity_id
_entity_poly.type
_entity_poly.pdbx_seq_one_letter_code
_entity_poly.pdbx_strand_id
1 'polypeptide(L)' 'MSDGIQFAARTTVEQVEEGNELAPKFDQDGLIPVVTTDYTSGELLMHAYMNEEALKKTIELGEAV' A
#
# COMPACT_ATOMS: atom_id res chain seq x y z
N MET A 1 -18.00 12.85 -5.06
CA MET A 1 -16.78 13.43 -4.47
C MET A 1 -16.29 12.42 -3.46
N SER A 2 -15.51 11.45 -3.91
CA SER A 2 -14.87 10.47 -3.01
C SER A 2 -13.61 11.15 -2.49
N ASP A 3 -13.53 11.33 -1.17
CA ASP A 3 -12.29 11.64 -0.49
C ASP A 3 -11.23 10.64 -0.96
N GLY A 4 -10.16 11.13 -1.60
CA GLY A 4 -9.03 10.30 -1.95
C GLY A 4 -8.43 9.71 -0.68
N ILE A 5 -7.99 8.45 -0.73
CA ILE A 5 -7.36 7.81 0.43
C ILE A 5 -6.21 8.67 0.97
N GLN A 6 -6.27 8.95 2.27
CA GLN A 6 -5.21 9.62 3.02
C GLN A 6 -4.52 8.55 3.90
N PHE A 7 -3.21 8.40 3.75
CA PHE A 7 -2.44 7.51 4.61
C PHE A 7 -2.19 8.16 5.97
N ALA A 8 -2.38 7.40 7.04
CA ALA A 8 -2.14 7.87 8.39
C ALA A 8 -0.63 7.93 8.70
N ALA A 9 -0.25 8.85 9.58
CA ALA A 9 1.10 8.87 10.13
C ALA A 9 1.27 7.72 11.13
N ARG A 10 2.45 7.09 11.14
CA ARG A 10 2.80 6.07 12.12
C ARG A 10 3.06 6.73 13.48
N THR A 11 2.24 6.42 14.48
CA THR A 11 2.32 7.04 15.81
C THR A 11 2.80 6.06 16.89
N THR A 12 2.21 4.87 16.96
CA THR A 12 2.59 3.80 17.90
C THR A 12 2.61 2.43 17.21
N VAL A 13 3.19 1.44 17.87
CA VAL A 13 3.19 0.05 17.36
C VAL A 13 1.77 -0.51 17.36
N GLU A 14 1.02 -0.27 18.45
CA GLU A 14 -0.38 -0.70 18.56
C GLU A 14 -1.26 -0.10 17.45
N GLN A 15 -1.04 1.18 17.07
CA GLN A 15 -1.79 1.81 15.97
C GLN A 15 -1.52 1.14 14.63
N VAL A 16 -0.28 0.69 14.38
CA VAL A 16 0.12 0.08 13.10
C VAL A 16 -0.30 -1.39 13.00
N GLU A 17 -0.19 -2.15 14.08
CA GLU A 17 -0.42 -3.61 14.07
C GLU A 17 -1.87 -3.99 14.44
N GLU A 18 -2.53 -3.21 15.29
CA GLU A 18 -3.88 -3.51 15.82
C GLU A 18 -4.93 -2.46 15.43
N GLY A 19 -4.52 -1.34 14.84
CA GLY A 19 -5.41 -0.26 14.41
C GLY A 19 -6.13 -0.55 13.08
N ASN A 20 -7.07 0.33 12.73
CA ASN A 20 -7.83 0.27 11.47
C ASN A 20 -7.38 1.33 10.45
N GLU A 21 -6.31 2.07 10.76
CA GLU A 21 -5.78 3.14 9.91
C GLU A 21 -4.62 2.63 9.06
N LEU A 22 -4.70 2.85 7.75
CA LEU A 22 -3.65 2.44 6.82
C LEU A 22 -2.46 3.41 6.91
N ALA A 23 -1.37 2.96 7.54
CA ALA A 23 -0.13 3.72 7.75
C ALA A 23 1.10 3.05 7.08
N PRO A 24 1.18 3.03 5.73
CA PRO A 24 2.31 2.48 4.98
C PRO A 24 3.62 3.18 5.34
N LYS A 25 4.72 2.43 5.32
CA LYS A 25 6.06 2.96 5.55
C LYS A 25 6.80 3.05 4.22
N PHE A 26 6.90 4.27 3.70
CA PHE A 26 7.78 4.56 2.59
C PHE A 26 9.23 4.73 3.09
N ASP A 27 10.19 4.40 2.24
CA ASP A 27 11.60 4.64 2.49
C ASP A 27 11.98 6.12 2.25
N GLN A 28 13.29 6.41 2.24
CA GLN A 28 13.81 7.76 2.06
C GLN A 28 13.54 8.34 0.66
N ASP A 29 13.32 7.47 -0.32
CA ASP A 29 13.03 7.83 -1.71
C ASP A 29 11.52 7.91 -1.97
N GLY A 30 10.70 7.69 -0.94
CA GLY A 30 9.24 7.70 -1.04
C GLY A 30 8.66 6.44 -1.66
N LEU A 31 9.39 5.32 -1.62
CA LEU A 31 9.00 4.05 -2.23
C LEU A 31 8.64 2.99 -1.18
N ILE A 32 7.77 2.05 -1.56
CA ILE A 32 7.44 0.84 -0.80
C ILE A 32 7.59 -0.39 -1.71
N PRO A 33 8.23 -1.49 -1.25
CA PRO A 33 8.30 -2.72 -2.01
C PRO A 33 6.93 -3.40 -2.08
N VAL A 34 6.59 -3.91 -3.27
CA VAL A 34 5.31 -4.56 -3.55
C VAL A 34 5.55 -5.89 -4.25
N VAL A 35 4.84 -6.92 -3.83
CA VAL A 35 4.84 -8.24 -4.46
C VAL A 35 3.42 -8.56 -4.88
N THR A 36 3.22 -8.95 -6.14
CA THR A 36 1.92 -9.43 -6.63
C THR A 36 1.95 -10.94 -6.80
N THR A 37 0.85 -11.58 -6.44
CA THR A 37 0.68 -13.03 -6.51
C THR A 37 -0.61 -13.38 -7.25
N ASP A 38 -0.64 -14.56 -7.87
CA ASP A 38 -1.91 -15.10 -8.37
C ASP A 38 -2.86 -15.37 -7.20
N TYR A 39 -4.11 -14.95 -7.33
CA TYR A 39 -5.10 -15.03 -6.23
C TYR A 39 -5.53 -16.47 -5.91
N THR A 40 -5.41 -17.40 -6.87
CA THR A 40 -5.86 -18.79 -6.73
C THR A 40 -4.73 -19.68 -6.24
N SER A 41 -3.55 -19.57 -6.86
CA SER A 41 -2.40 -20.46 -6.59
C SER A 41 -1.45 -19.89 -5.53
N GLY A 42 -1.45 -18.57 -5.32
CA GLY A 42 -0.45 -17.89 -4.49
C GLY A 42 0.93 -17.79 -5.16
N GLU A 43 1.05 -18.13 -6.44
CA GLU A 43 2.31 -18.00 -7.20
C GLU A 43 2.76 -16.55 -7.26
N LEU A 44 4.05 -16.30 -7.01
CA LEU A 44 4.64 -14.97 -7.13
C LEU A 44 4.76 -14.59 -8.60
N LEU A 45 4.13 -13.48 -8.98
CA LEU A 45 4.12 -13.00 -10.36
C LEU A 45 5.16 -11.90 -10.59
N MET A 46 5.26 -10.94 -9.65
CA MET A 46 6.13 -9.78 -9.81
C MET A 46 6.59 -9.22 -8.46
N HIS A 47 7.79 -8.63 -8.45
CA HIS A 47 8.27 -7.73 -7.41
C HIS A 47 8.54 -6.35 -8.03
N ALA A 48 8.04 -5.29 -7.39
CA ALA A 48 8.13 -3.91 -7.87
C ALA A 48 8.18 -2.92 -6.69
N TYR A 49 8.20 -1.62 -6.99
CA TYR A 49 8.11 -0.53 -6.02
C TYR A 49 6.96 0.40 -6.39
N MET A 50 6.26 0.92 -5.38
CA MET A 50 5.23 1.94 -5.56
C MET A 50 5.57 3.19 -4.74
N ASN A 51 5.25 4.37 -5.27
CA ASN A 51 5.21 5.59 -4.46
C ASN A 51 3.80 5.78 -3.87
N GLU A 52 3.61 6.86 -3.11
CA GLU A 52 2.34 7.18 -2.47
C GLU A 52 1.18 7.30 -3.48
N GLU A 53 1.40 7.95 -4.63
CA GLU A 53 0.37 8.16 -5.66
C GLU A 53 -0.05 6.85 -6.33
N ALA A 54 0.92 6.01 -6.69
CA ALA A 54 0.69 4.71 -7.32
C ALA A 54 -0.15 3.79 -6.41
N LEU A 55 0.17 3.75 -5.11
CA LEU A 55 -0.60 2.97 -4.14
C LEU A 55 -2.04 3.50 -4.00
N LYS A 56 -2.24 4.82 -3.93
CA LYS A 56 -3.58 5.41 -3.88
C LYS A 56 -4.41 5.06 -5.11
N LYS A 57 -3.83 5.20 -6.31
CA LYS A 57 -4.50 4.84 -7.57
C LYS A 57 -4.81 3.35 -7.63
N THR A 58 -3.90 2.50 -7.15
CA THR A 58 -4.12 1.05 -7.11
C THR A 58 -5.36 0.70 -6.29
N ILE A 59 -5.56 1.37 -5.14
CA ILE A 59 -6.74 1.13 -4.30
C ILE A 59 -8.02 1.72 -4.94
N GLU A 60 -7.92 2.89 -5.57
CA GLU A 60 -9.06 3.54 -6.23
C GLU A 60 -9.54 2.77 -7.46
N LEU A 61 -8.62 2.31 -8.30
CA LEU A 61 -8.91 1.61 -9.55
C LEU A 61 -9.16 0.11 -9.35
N GLY A 62 -8.57 -0.50 -8.31
CA GLY A 62 -8.54 -1.95 -8.15
C GLY A 62 -7.57 -2.68 -9.09
N GLU A 63 -6.66 -1.94 -9.72
CA GLU A 63 -5.66 -2.44 -10.66
C GLU A 63 -4.26 -1.94 -10.24
N ALA A 64 -3.21 -2.75 -10.39
CA ALA A 64 -1.85 -2.32 -10.04
C ALA A 64 -1.35 -1.22 -10.99
N VAL A 65 -0.83 -0.12 -10.43
CA VAL A 65 -0.30 1.06 -11.16
C VAL A 65 1.17 1.30 -10.83
#